data_AF-A0ABD0N3V8-F1
#
_entry.id   AF-A0ABD0N3V8-F1
#
_cell.length_a   1.000
_cell.length_b   1.000
_cell.length_c   1.000
_cell.angle_alpha   90.00
_cell.angle_beta   90.00
_cell.angle_gamma   90.00
#
_symmetry.space_group_name_H-M   'P 1'
#
loop_
_entity.id
_entity.type
_entity.pdbx_description
1 polymer ?
#
loop_
_entity_poly.entity_id
_entity_poly.type
_entity_poly.pdbx_seq_one_letter_code
_entity_poly.pdbx_strand_id
1 'polypeptide(L)' 'HFFLTFLLMDLLKHSAPSRVINVSSLAHHMGKIHFEDLNSEKSYHPVKAYVQSKLANILFTRELATRVE' A
#
# COMPACT_ATOMS: atom_id res chain seq x y z
N HIS A 1 -5.10 0.03 5.09
CA HIS A 1 -3.74 -0.54 5.02
C HIS A 1 -2.72 0.45 5.57
N PHE A 2 -2.26 1.42 4.78
CA PHE A 2 -1.23 2.40 5.19
C PHE A 2 -1.41 3.01 6.59
N PHE A 3 -2.51 3.76 6.80
CA PHE A 3 -2.69 4.52 8.04
C PHE A 3 -2.86 3.61 9.26
N LEU A 4 -3.60 2.51 9.12
CA LEU A 4 -3.73 1.51 10.19
C LEU A 4 -2.38 0.92 10.59
N THR A 5 -1.55 0.53 9.62
CA THR A 5 -0.21 0.01 9.92
C THR A 5 0.65 1.06 10.61
N PHE A 6 0.55 2.34 10.22
CA PHE A 6 1.27 3.43 10.88
C PHE A 6 0.83 3.61 12.35
N LEU A 7 -0.48 3.58 12.62
CA LEU A 7 -1.00 3.66 14.00
C LEU A 7 -0.56 2.47 14.88
N LEU A 8 -0.34 1.31 14.27
CA LEU A 8 0.11 0.11 14.97
C LEU A 8 1.64 -0.02 15.07
N MET A 9 2.40 0.94 14.52
CA MET A 9 3.84 0.79 14.34
C MET A 9 4.58 0.60 15.68
N ASP A 10 4.23 1.39 16.69
CA ASP A 10 4.86 1.28 18.01
C ASP A 10 4.53 -0.07 18.65
N LEU A 11 3.27 -0.51 18.59
CA LEU A 11 2.87 -1.81 19.12
C LEU A 11 3.60 -2.98 18.44
N LEU A 12 3.74 -2.91 17.12
CA LEU A 12 4.47 -3.91 16.32
C LEU A 12 5.95 -3.97 16.72
N LYS A 13 6.59 -2.83 16.98
CA LYS A 13 7.98 -2.76 17.45
C LYS A 13 8.16 -3.36 18.85
N HIS A 14 7.26 -3.04 19.78
CA HIS A 14 7.29 -3.58 21.15
C HIS A 14 7.00 -5.08 21.20
N SER A 15 6.25 -5.61 20.23
CA SER A 15 5.83 -7.01 20.16
C SER A 15 6.76 -7.86 19.28
N ALA A 16 8.02 -7.47 19.10
CA ALA A 16 8.97 -8.20 18.26
C ALA A 16 9.18 -9.64 18.79
N PRO A 17 9.19 -10.67 17.93
CA PRO A 17 9.09 -10.60 16.47
C PRO A 17 7.64 -10.40 15.99
N SER A 18 7.42 -9.41 15.12
CA SER A 18 6.12 -9.10 14.52
C SER A 18 6.25 -9.01 12.99
N ARG A 19 5.12 -9.08 12.27
CA ARG A 19 5.10 -9.05 10.80
C ARG A 19 3.90 -8.26 10.28
N VAL A 20 4.09 -7.55 9.18
CA VAL A 20 3.02 -6.90 8.42
C VAL A 20 2.92 -7.59 7.06
N ILE A 21 1.74 -8.14 6.75
CA ILE A 21 1.47 -8.81 5.47
C ILE A 21 0.34 -8.07 4.76
N ASN A 22 0.64 -7.42 3.64
CA ASN A 22 -0.37 -6.75 2.80
C ASN A 22 -0.75 -7.64 1.62
N VAL A 23 -2.04 -7.94 1.47
CA VAL A 23 -2.55 -8.72 0.34
C VAL A 23 -2.67 -7.83 -0.90
N SER A 24 -1.96 -8.21 -1.97
CA SER A 24 -2.05 -7.55 -3.28
C SER A 24 -2.76 -8.45 -4.32
N SER A 25 -2.49 -8.26 -5.62
CA SER A 25 -3.05 -9.02 -6.73
C SER A 25 -2.10 -8.93 -7.92
N LEU A 26 -2.08 -9.92 -8.82
CA LEU A 26 -1.34 -9.86 -10.09
C LEU A 26 -1.70 -8.63 -10.94
N ALA A 27 -2.91 -8.08 -10.74
CA ALA A 27 -3.35 -6.85 -11.37
C ALA A 27 -2.39 -5.67 -11.17
N HIS A 28 -1.60 -5.64 -10.09
CA HIS A 28 -0.63 -4.56 -9.82
C HIS A 28 0.41 -4.38 -10.94
N HIS A 29 0.72 -5.43 -11.72
CA HIS A 29 1.66 -5.35 -12.84
C HIS A 29 1.19 -4.41 -13.96
N MET A 30 -0.13 -4.17 -14.07
CA MET A 30 -0.72 -3.25 -15.03
C MET A 30 -0.89 -1.83 -14.47
N GLY A 31 -0.46 -1.60 -13.22
CA GLY A 31 -0.72 -0.36 -12.50
C GLY A 31 0.29 0.73 -12.75
N LYS A 32 -0.20 1.96 -12.62
CA LYS A 32 0.59 3.17 -12.51
C LYS A 32 0.02 3.98 -11.35
N ILE A 33 0.88 4.62 -10.56
CA ILE A 33 0.42 5.59 -9.56
C ILE A 33 0.24 6.94 -10.25
N HIS A 34 -0.98 7.46 -10.18
CA HIS A 34 -1.35 8.78 -10.70
C HIS A 34 -1.29 9.76 -9.52
N PHE A 35 -0.13 10.38 -9.30
CA PHE A 35 0.09 11.23 -8.12
C PHE A 35 -0.76 12.51 -8.17
N GLU A 36 -1.12 13.00 -9.36
CA GLU A 36 -1.91 14.21 -9.58
C GLU A 36 -3.42 14.01 -9.39
N ASP A 37 -3.86 12.75 -9.24
CA ASP A 37 -5.25 12.36 -8.97
C ASP A 37 -5.30 10.98 -8.28
N LEU A 38 -4.66 10.88 -7.11
CA LEU A 38 -4.47 9.61 -6.42
C LEU A 38 -5.80 8.94 -6.04
N ASN A 39 -6.81 9.75 -5.72
CA ASN A 39 -8.15 9.31 -5.31
C ASN A 39 -9.11 9.12 -6.50
N SER A 40 -8.64 9.33 -7.74
CA SER A 40 -9.50 9.26 -8.94
C SER A 40 -10.71 10.20 -8.86
N GLU A 41 -10.53 11.39 -8.30
CA GLU A 41 -11.59 12.40 -8.11
C GLU A 41 -11.98 13.07 -9.43
N LYS A 42 -11.04 13.17 -10.39
CA LYS A 42 -11.29 13.80 -11.70
C LYS A 42 -11.89 12.82 -12.70
N SER A 43 -11.44 11.57 -12.68
CA SER A 43 -11.94 10.52 -13.59
C SER A 43 -11.81 9.14 -12.96
N TYR A 44 -12.96 8.53 -12.65
CA TYR A 44 -12.99 7.21 -12.05
C TYR A 44 -13.19 6.10 -13.09
N HIS A 45 -12.32 5.10 -13.04
CA HIS A 45 -12.52 3.82 -13.74
C HIS A 45 -12.21 2.68 -12.77
N PRO A 46 -13.17 1.78 -12.50
CA PRO A 46 -13.08 0.82 -11.40
C PRO A 46 -11.86 -0.10 -11.50
N VAL A 47 -11.58 -0.62 -12.71
CA VAL A 47 -10.41 -1.48 -12.94
C VAL A 47 -9.10 -0.72 -12.72
N LYS A 48 -8.99 0.54 -13.17
CA LYS A 48 -7.77 1.34 -13.02
C LYS A 48 -7.54 1.68 -11.55
N ALA A 49 -8.58 2.10 -10.84
CA ALA A 49 -8.53 2.39 -9.41
C ALA A 49 -8.12 1.14 -8.59
N TYR A 50 -8.70 -0.02 -8.91
CA TYR A 50 -8.35 -1.28 -8.27
C TYR A 50 -6.89 -1.66 -8.52
N VAL A 51 -6.46 -1.65 -9.77
CA VAL A 51 -5.08 -1.93 -10.18
C VAL A 51 -4.08 -0.99 -9.48
N GLN A 52 -4.37 0.31 -9.43
CA GLN A 52 -3.56 1.31 -8.72
C GLN A 52 -3.48 0.99 -7.22
N SER A 53 -4.60 0.61 -6.59
CA SER A 53 -4.62 0.26 -5.16
C SER A 53 -3.73 -0.96 -4.83
N LYS A 54 -3.67 -1.94 -5.74
CA LYS A 54 -2.84 -3.13 -5.58
C LYS A 54 -1.36 -2.83 -5.80
N LEU A 55 -1.04 -1.93 -6.72
CA LEU A 55 0.31 -1.38 -6.84
C LEU A 55 0.71 -0.59 -5.59
N ALA A 56 -0.18 0.24 -5.04
CA ALA A 56 0.09 1.00 -3.82
C ALA A 56 0.40 0.09 -2.62
N ASN A 57 -0.28 -1.07 -2.48
CA ASN A 57 0.07 -2.06 -1.45
C ASN A 57 1.50 -2.62 -1.59
N ILE A 58 1.97 -2.86 -2.83
CA ILE A 58 3.34 -3.34 -3.09
C ILE A 58 4.36 -2.25 -2.75
N LEU A 59 4.15 -1.03 -3.26
CA LEU A 59 5.05 0.09 -2.99
C LEU A 59 5.14 0.41 -1.51
N PHE A 60 3.99 0.43 -0.81
CA PHE A 60 3.94 0.62 0.63
C PHE A 60 4.73 -0.47 1.38
N THR A 61 4.57 -1.74 0.99
CA THR A 61 5.28 -2.85 1.67
C THR A 61 6.79 -2.75 1.48
N ARG A 62 7.25 -2.39 0.27
CA ARG A 62 8.68 -2.19 -0.02
C ARG A 62 9.25 -1.02 0.78
N GLU A 63 8.58 0.12 0.75
CA GLU A 63 9.01 1.31 1.50
C GLU A 63 8.98 1.06 3.01
N LEU A 64 7.97 0.35 3.51
CA LEU A 64 7.90 -0.03 4.91
C LEU A 64 9.11 -0.88 5.30
N ALA A 65 9.46 -1.89 4.51
CA ALA A 65 10.62 -2.74 4.76
C ALA A 65 11.92 -1.91 4.82
N THR A 66 12.15 -1.02 3.86
CA THR A 66 13.32 -0.13 3.83
C THR A 66 13.41 0.81 5.04
N ARG A 67 12.28 1.21 5.64
CA ARG A 67 12.26 2.11 6.81
C ARG A 67 12.41 1.40 8.16
N VAL A 68 12.17 0.09 8.21
CA VAL A 68 12.18 -0.69 9.45
C VAL A 68 13.32 -1.70 9.53
N GLU A 69 14.05 -1.92 8.42
CA GLU A 69 15.42 -2.43 8.44
C GLU A 69 16.35 -1.44 9.15
#